data_AF-J0MRW0-F1
#
_entry.id   AF-J0MRW0-F1
#
_cell.length_a   1.000
_cell.length_b   1.000
_cell.length_c   1.000
_cell.angle_alpha   90.00
_cell.angle_beta   90.00
_cell.angle_gamma   90.00
#
_symmetry.space_group_name_H-M   'P 1'
#
loop_
_entity.id
_entity.type
_entity.pdbx_description
1 polymer ?
#
loop_
_entity_poly.entity_id
_entity_poly.type
_entity_poly.pdbx_seq_one_letter_code
_entity_poly.pdbx_strand_id
1 'polypeptide(L)'
;MKTQEKPVLIALKDAVKEPVLNMEKISAPSVKIVHNKIMHERDLHPFLTYMAFHNENLKCYTKTIFHEESVKSPKGMDRWLYPDMVGVRFLHAELSNENLIAFSKKFDTLPVKALN
;
A
#
# COMPACT_ATOMS: atom_id res chain seq x y z
N MET A 1 16.32 22.07 40.37
CA MET A 1 14.92 21.70 40.06
C MET A 1 14.84 20.19 40.03
N LYS A 2 14.04 19.54 40.88
CA LYS A 2 13.97 18.07 40.93
C LYS A 2 12.92 17.57 39.94
N THR A 3 13.34 16.83 38.93
CA THR A 3 12.47 16.15 37.95
C THR A 3 12.04 14.79 38.48
N GLN A 4 10.74 14.48 38.37
CA GLN A 4 10.21 13.16 38.76
C GLN A 4 10.47 12.13 37.65
N GLU A 5 10.83 10.91 38.04
CA GLU A 5 11.29 9.82 37.15
C GLU A 5 10.16 8.92 36.60
N LYS A 6 8.89 9.15 36.95
CA LYS A 6 7.77 8.34 36.45
C LYS A 6 6.80 9.19 35.62
N PRO A 7 6.39 8.72 34.42
CA PRO A 7 5.45 9.47 33.60
C PRO A 7 4.07 9.53 34.28
N VAL A 8 3.47 10.71 34.27
CA VAL A 8 2.10 10.91 34.75
C VAL A 8 1.13 10.66 33.59
N LEU A 9 0.11 9.83 33.81
CA LEU A 9 -1.01 9.68 32.89
C LEU A 9 -1.90 10.92 32.97
N ILE A 10 -1.87 11.74 31.92
CA ILE A 10 -2.79 12.86 31.74
C ILE A 10 -4.05 12.32 31.05
N ALA A 11 -5.10 12.06 31.83
CA ALA A 11 -6.41 11.74 31.27
C ALA A 11 -7.13 13.05 30.91
N LEU A 12 -7.55 13.20 29.65
CA LEU A 12 -8.42 14.29 29.21
C LEU A 12 -9.79 14.09 29.87
N LYS A 13 -10.08 14.93 30.87
CA LYS A 13 -11.40 15.05 31.45
C LYS A 13 -12.24 15.88 30.47
N ASP A 14 -13.33 15.27 30.00
CA ASP A 14 -14.35 15.81 29.10
C ASP A 14 -14.06 15.64 27.60
N ALA A 15 -14.15 14.38 27.14
CA ALA A 15 -14.50 14.11 25.75
C ALA A 15 -15.96 14.54 25.52
N VAL A 16 -16.12 15.64 24.79
CA VAL A 16 -17.35 16.05 24.12
C VAL A 16 -17.91 14.84 23.37
N LYS A 17 -19.21 14.57 23.53
CA LYS A 17 -19.95 13.58 22.73
C LYS A 17 -19.65 13.80 21.25
N GLU A 18 -18.97 12.84 20.64
CA GLU A 18 -18.82 12.74 19.19
C GLU A 18 -20.20 12.86 18.50
N PRO A 19 -20.38 13.75 17.50
CA PRO A 19 -21.58 13.75 16.70
C PRO A 19 -21.54 12.51 15.78
N VAL A 20 -22.50 11.62 16.00
CA VAL A 20 -22.79 10.49 15.12
C VAL A 20 -23.02 11.05 13.71
N LEU A 21 -22.07 10.78 12.80
CA LEU A 21 -22.30 11.00 11.37
C LEU A 21 -23.36 10.01 10.91
N ASN A 22 -24.60 10.50 10.79
CA ASN A 22 -25.68 9.84 10.08
C ASN A 22 -25.25 9.61 8.62
N MET A 23 -24.89 8.38 8.28
CA MET A 23 -24.86 7.96 6.87
C MET A 23 -26.30 7.82 6.39
N GLU A 24 -26.79 8.81 5.63
CA GLU A 24 -28.01 8.67 4.86
C GLU A 24 -27.88 7.50 3.88
N LYS A 25 -28.92 6.66 3.87
CA LYS A 25 -29.08 5.52 2.97
C LYS A 25 -29.03 5.96 1.52
N ILE A 26 -27.98 5.56 0.81
CA ILE A 26 -28.04 5.46 -0.65
C ILE A 26 -28.83 4.20 -0.98
N SER A 27 -30.08 4.39 -1.41
CA SER A 27 -30.99 3.37 -1.90
C SER A 27 -30.48 2.79 -3.23
N ALA A 28 -29.74 1.68 -3.18
CA ALA A 28 -29.49 0.81 -4.32
C ALA A 28 -29.69 -0.66 -3.87
N PRO A 29 -30.18 -1.57 -4.74
CA PRO A 29 -30.76 -2.84 -4.34
C PRO A 29 -29.74 -3.73 -3.62
N SER A 30 -30.20 -4.31 -2.51
CA SER A 30 -29.46 -5.11 -1.55
C SER A 30 -28.66 -6.26 -2.19
N VAL A 31 -27.38 -6.03 -2.47
CA VAL A 31 -26.41 -7.12 -2.50
C VAL A 31 -26.20 -7.52 -1.05
N LYS A 32 -26.63 -8.74 -0.70
CA LYS A 32 -26.37 -9.34 0.62
C LYS A 32 -24.86 -9.49 0.77
N ILE A 33 -24.19 -8.49 1.34
CA ILE A 33 -22.78 -8.61 1.72
C ILE A 33 -22.76 -9.59 2.89
N VAL A 34 -22.40 -10.84 2.59
CA VAL A 34 -22.09 -11.88 3.55
C VAL A 34 -20.92 -11.37 4.39
N HIS A 35 -21.22 -10.80 5.55
CA HIS A 35 -20.21 -10.41 6.52
C HIS A 35 -19.74 -11.67 7.28
N ASN A 36 -18.42 -11.75 7.47
CA ASN A 36 -17.65 -12.74 8.25
C ASN A 36 -17.05 -13.94 7.50
N LYS A 37 -16.34 -13.68 6.41
CA LYS A 37 -15.01 -14.27 6.30
C LYS A 37 -14.03 -13.14 6.65
N ILE A 38 -13.18 -13.33 7.66
CA ILE A 38 -12.10 -12.37 7.94
C ILE A 38 -11.23 -12.38 6.69
N MET A 39 -11.43 -11.41 5.81
CA MET A 39 -10.61 -11.25 4.61
C MET A 39 -9.26 -10.76 5.09
N HIS A 40 -8.19 -11.48 4.74
CA HIS A 40 -6.87 -10.94 4.93
C HIS A 40 -6.73 -9.70 4.05
N GLU A 41 -5.97 -8.71 4.52
CA GLU A 41 -5.74 -7.48 3.76
C GLU A 41 -5.26 -7.79 2.32
N ARG A 42 -4.44 -8.84 2.16
CA ARG A 42 -4.00 -9.38 0.86
C ARG A 42 -5.08 -9.84 -0.09
N ASP A 43 -6.24 -10.25 0.41
CA ASP A 43 -7.36 -10.64 -0.45
C ASP A 43 -7.87 -9.43 -1.27
N LEU A 44 -7.56 -8.21 -0.82
CA LEU A 44 -7.86 -6.96 -1.53
C LEU A 44 -6.84 -6.63 -2.64
N HIS A 45 -5.62 -7.19 -2.61
CA HIS A 45 -4.52 -6.79 -3.50
C HIS A 45 -4.83 -7.02 -4.99
N PRO A 46 -5.48 -8.12 -5.41
CA PRO A 46 -5.87 -8.30 -6.81
C PRO A 46 -6.81 -7.20 -7.31
N PHE A 47 -7.75 -6.77 -6.45
CA PHE A 47 -8.67 -5.67 -6.78
C PHE A 47 -7.94 -4.33 -6.87
N LEU A 48 -7.04 -4.04 -5.92
CA LEU A 48 -6.19 -2.84 -5.96
C LEU A 48 -5.29 -2.83 -7.20
N THR A 49 -4.73 -3.99 -7.56
CA THR A 49 -3.93 -4.17 -8.79
C THR A 49 -4.74 -3.80 -10.02
N TYR A 50 -5.97 -4.32 -10.12
CA TYR A 50 -6.88 -4.02 -11.22
C TYR A 50 -7.19 -2.52 -11.30
N MET A 51 -7.57 -1.89 -10.18
CA MET A 51 -7.84 -0.45 -10.15
C MET A 51 -6.61 0.39 -10.52
N ALA A 52 -5.44 0.06 -9.98
CA ALA A 52 -4.21 0.80 -10.24
C ALA A 52 -3.76 0.69 -11.71
N PHE A 53 -4.00 -0.46 -12.35
CA PHE A 53 -3.66 -0.68 -13.75
C PHE A 53 -4.61 0.06 -14.70
N HIS A 54 -5.92 0.02 -14.43
CA HIS A 54 -6.93 0.61 -15.32
C HIS A 54 -7.19 2.11 -15.10
N ASN A 55 -6.71 2.69 -13.99
CA ASN A 55 -6.82 4.12 -13.76
C ASN A 55 -5.79 4.88 -14.61
N GLU A 56 -6.27 5.81 -15.44
CA GLU A 56 -5.43 6.57 -16.38
C GLU A 56 -4.31 7.39 -15.69
N ASN A 57 -4.54 7.84 -14.46
CA ASN A 57 -3.54 8.60 -13.70
C ASN A 57 -2.46 7.71 -13.10
N LEU A 58 -2.77 6.45 -12.84
CA LEU A 58 -1.86 5.49 -12.21
C LEU A 58 -1.16 4.64 -13.28
N LYS A 59 -1.90 3.86 -14.07
CA LYS A 59 -1.38 2.89 -15.04
C LYS A 59 -0.20 2.08 -14.48
N CYS A 60 -0.32 1.66 -13.23
CA CYS A 60 0.75 1.03 -12.48
C CYS A 60 0.62 -0.49 -12.53
N TYR A 61 1.73 -1.17 -12.77
CA TYR A 61 1.89 -2.59 -12.42
C TYR A 61 2.21 -2.67 -10.93
N THR A 62 1.53 -3.54 -10.19
CA THR A 62 1.76 -3.66 -8.75
C THR A 62 2.21 -5.05 -8.37
N LYS A 63 2.92 -5.15 -7.25
CA LYS A 63 3.39 -6.41 -6.68
C LYS A 63 3.26 -6.35 -5.16
N THR A 64 2.67 -7.39 -4.59
CA THR A 64 2.63 -7.62 -3.15
C THR A 64 4.02 -8.01 -2.64
N ILE A 65 4.42 -7.44 -1.51
CA ILE A 65 5.63 -7.80 -0.79
C ILE A 65 5.24 -8.79 0.33
N PHE A 66 5.89 -9.95 0.36
CA PHE A 66 5.67 -10.99 1.37
C PHE A 66 6.80 -10.96 2.39
N HIS A 67 6.67 -10.14 3.43
CA HIS A 67 7.72 -9.96 4.44
C HIS A 67 7.83 -11.16 5.42
N GLU A 68 6.82 -12.03 5.51
CA GLU A 68 6.86 -13.23 6.37
C GLU A 68 7.91 -14.27 5.94
N GLU A 69 8.38 -14.22 4.70
CA GLU A 69 9.43 -15.11 4.18
C GLU A 69 10.84 -14.60 4.51
N SER A 70 10.98 -13.44 5.16
CA SER A 70 12.27 -12.88 5.53
C SER A 70 12.95 -13.68 6.65
N VAL A 71 14.11 -14.27 6.34
CA VAL A 71 14.93 -15.05 7.27
C VAL A 71 15.81 -14.14 8.16
N LYS A 72 15.98 -12.86 7.77
CA LYS A 72 17.08 -12.01 8.26
C LYS A 72 16.69 -10.99 9.34
N SER A 73 15.41 -10.80 9.65
CA SER A 73 14.97 -9.78 10.61
C SER A 73 14.29 -10.38 11.85
N PRO A 74 14.42 -9.74 13.03
CA PRO A 74 13.58 -10.06 14.17
C PRO A 74 12.10 -9.89 13.79
N LYS A 75 11.31 -10.96 13.95
CA LYS A 75 9.89 -11.00 13.59
C LYS A 75 9.16 -9.78 14.15
N GLY A 76 8.69 -8.90 13.26
CA GLY A 76 7.82 -7.78 13.61
C GLY A 76 8.39 -6.38 13.44
N MET A 77 9.72 -6.20 13.29
CA MET A 77 10.28 -4.87 12.97
C MET A 77 9.93 -4.43 11.53
N ASP A 78 9.97 -5.38 10.59
CA ASP A 78 9.75 -5.08 9.16
C ASP A 78 8.33 -4.61 8.83
N ARG A 79 7.34 -4.99 9.65
CA ARG A 79 5.92 -4.64 9.44
C ARG A 79 5.65 -3.13 9.47
N TRP A 80 6.53 -2.35 10.10
CA TRP A 80 6.39 -0.89 10.18
C TRP A 80 7.38 -0.14 9.29
N LEU A 81 8.35 -0.84 8.71
CA LEU A 81 9.45 -0.23 7.96
C LEU A 81 9.22 -0.26 6.45
N TYR A 82 8.43 -1.21 5.94
CA TYR A 82 8.25 -1.42 4.50
C TYR A 82 6.77 -1.53 4.12
N PRO A 83 6.40 -1.12 2.89
CA PRO A 83 5.03 -1.21 2.40
C PRO A 83 4.64 -2.65 2.03
N ASP A 84 3.34 -2.97 2.10
CA ASP A 84 2.78 -4.29 1.75
C ASP A 84 2.61 -4.51 0.23
N MET A 85 2.49 -3.43 -0.54
CA MET A 85 2.47 -3.43 -2.00
C MET A 85 3.36 -2.33 -2.56
N VAL A 86 3.99 -2.59 -3.69
CA VAL A 86 4.72 -1.60 -4.49
C VAL A 86 4.15 -1.53 -5.91
N GLY A 87 4.23 -0.36 -6.53
CA GLY A 87 3.77 -0.11 -7.89
C GLY A 87 4.83 0.53 -8.76
N VAL A 88 4.87 0.14 -10.04
CA VAL A 88 5.76 0.70 -11.07
C VAL A 88 4.92 1.13 -12.27
N ARG A 89 5.08 2.39 -12.70
CA ARG A 89 4.54 2.90 -13.96
C ARG A 89 5.68 3.13 -14.93
N PHE A 90 5.59 2.52 -16.10
CA PHE A 90 6.55 2.76 -17.18
C PHE A 90 6.05 3.92 -18.05
N LEU A 91 6.63 5.10 -17.85
CA LEU A 91 6.30 6.30 -18.63
C LEU A 91 6.82 6.25 -20.07
N HIS A 92 7.74 5.34 -20.37
CA HIS A 92 8.42 5.27 -21.65
C HIS A 92 7.48 5.09 -22.86
N ALA A 93 6.33 4.42 -22.68
CA ALA A 93 5.34 4.24 -23.73
C ALA A 93 4.47 5.49 -23.99
N GLU A 94 4.43 6.44 -23.05
CA GLU A 94 3.63 7.68 -23.14
C GLU A 94 4.49 8.89 -23.53
N LEU A 95 5.81 8.70 -23.55
CA LEU A 95 6.78 9.75 -23.72
C LEU A 95 7.11 9.87 -25.21
N SER A 96 6.69 10.96 -25.85
CA SER A 96 6.98 11.23 -27.27
C SER A 96 8.43 11.63 -27.56
N ASN A 97 9.29 11.68 -26.53
CA ASN A 97 10.65 12.15 -26.64
C ASN A 97 11.61 11.01 -27.04
N GLU A 98 12.11 11.07 -28.27
CA GLU A 98 13.03 10.08 -28.83
C GLU A 98 14.31 9.89 -28.02
N ASN A 99 14.85 10.94 -27.39
CA ASN A 99 16.08 10.85 -26.59
C ASN A 99 15.85 10.04 -25.31
N LEU A 100 14.70 10.23 -24.66
CA LEU A 100 14.33 9.47 -23.47
C LEU A 100 14.00 8.02 -23.85
N ILE A 101 13.47 7.81 -25.06
CA ILE A 101 13.27 6.47 -25.60
C ILE A 101 14.63 5.77 -25.81
N ALA A 102 15.56 6.42 -26.48
CA ALA A 102 16.90 5.89 -26.73
C ALA A 102 17.67 5.64 -25.42
N PHE A 103 17.49 6.49 -24.40
CA PHE A 103 18.10 6.32 -23.09
C PHE A 103 17.57 5.08 -22.35
N SER A 104 16.25 4.88 -22.29
CA SER A 104 15.66 3.71 -21.63
C SER A 104 16.13 2.39 -22.23
N LYS A 105 16.23 2.31 -23.57
CA LYS A 105 16.71 1.11 -24.27
C LYS A 105 18.11 0.66 -23.85
N LYS A 106 18.95 1.56 -23.34
CA LYS A 106 20.29 1.22 -22.82
C LYS A 106 20.24 0.39 -21.53
N PHE A 107 19.13 0.44 -20.79
CA PHE A 107 18.94 -0.29 -19.54
C PHE A 107 18.16 -1.60 -19.71
N ASP A 108 17.45 -1.77 -20.83
CA ASP A 108 16.73 -3.01 -21.15
C ASP A 108 17.69 -4.20 -21.39
N THR A 109 18.92 -3.92 -21.81
CA THR A 109 19.99 -4.93 -21.88
C THR A 109 20.61 -5.12 -20.50
N LEU A 110 19.98 -5.93 -19.65
CA LEU A 110 20.61 -6.39 -18.42
C LEU A 110 21.87 -7.21 -18.78
N PRO A 111 23.05 -6.93 -18.21
CA PRO A 111 24.16 -7.88 -18.25
C PRO A 111 23.86 -9.00 -17.26
N VAL A 112 22.89 -9.87 -17.56
CA VAL A 112 22.67 -11.09 -16.78
C VAL A 112 23.72 -12.10 -17.16
N LYS A 113 24.90 -12.00 -16.54
CA LYS A 113 25.78 -13.17 -16.42
C LYS A 113 25.25 -13.95 -15.21
N ALA A 114 24.50 -15.02 -15.47
CA ALA A 114 24.37 -16.08 -14.49
C ALA A 114 25.78 -16.68 -14.33
N LEU A 115 26.42 -16.36 -13.21
CA LEU A 115 27.66 -17.02 -12.82
C LEU A 115 27.23 -18.38 -12.27
N ASN A 116 27.44 -19.42 -13.07
CA ASN A 116 27.37 -20.81 -12.61
C ASN A 116 28.67 -21.18 -11.89
#